data_AF-A0A090KZM1-F1
#
_entry.id   AF-A0A090KZM1-F1
#
_cell.length_a   1.000
_cell.length_b   1.000
_cell.length_c   1.000
_cell.angle_alpha   90.00
_cell.angle_beta   90.00
_cell.angle_gamma   90.00
#
_symmetry.space_group_name_H-M   'P 1'
#
loop_
_entity.id
_entity.type
_entity.pdbx_description
1 polymer ?
#
loop_
_entity_poly.entity_id
_entity_poly.type
_entity_poly.pdbx_seq_one_letter_code
_entity_poly.pdbx_strand_id
1 'polypeptide(L)'
;MELHQRRFEEFLRGYSPDLYLPDSQLDSITKRVLKKMGKNDIKDILIKINNGNETTNVLCDEAHMLYVKYILQEQEDKIKKTTKDHEENKQFSLWFKYLDWEINNRDEKKIKCLFERCLVACCLYEEYWMKYARYLDKNVSKTQAKAVLTRAHKIHIPSSSKIALLLSLMEERNNNFNEAVDILDNFDLKYPGYASIRLRMVSLLNRKLHYQNRPDETRVIEKMERLINERRTSKTLRNFYIKKLARFQAFQCNNLAKADKLLREAIKNDPENNELYAQLIDIYYCCSKTNIRHVCDAFDLAIKSTSLSDHHRLQYAKRKMEYMEEFCMEPSKIQTAWDDYNKLVEESGCTISYVNNQKQRTMPVPYKPMSFSEIQRQTSTTNQMPMMVNDGMMYGMMSSNTYMGNQQNWH
;
A
#
# COMPACT_ATOMS: atom_id res chain seq x y z
N MET A 1 -19.99 -14.96 13.72
CA MET A 1 -20.68 -15.15 12.43
C MET A 1 -22.14 -14.68 12.46
N GLU A 2 -22.91 -14.99 13.51
CA GLU A 2 -24.36 -14.70 13.57
C GLU A 2 -24.76 -13.25 13.23
N LEU A 3 -24.05 -12.22 13.73
CA LEU A 3 -24.41 -10.84 13.42
C LEU A 3 -24.24 -10.47 11.94
N HIS A 4 -23.19 -11.00 11.29
CA HIS A 4 -22.98 -10.76 9.86
C HIS A 4 -23.99 -11.53 9.03
N GLN A 5 -24.33 -12.74 9.46
CA GLN A 5 -25.35 -13.56 8.86
C GLN A 5 -26.73 -12.91 8.93
N ARG A 6 -27.13 -12.34 10.08
CA ARG A 6 -28.37 -11.55 10.20
C ARG A 6 -28.37 -10.33 9.29
N ARG A 7 -27.23 -9.65 9.14
CA ARG A 7 -27.10 -8.53 8.21
C ARG A 7 -27.14 -8.94 6.75
N PHE A 8 -26.61 -10.12 6.43
CA PHE A 8 -26.74 -10.70 5.12
C PHE A 8 -28.21 -11.05 4.84
N GLU A 9 -28.92 -11.65 5.81
CA GLU A 9 -30.37 -11.87 5.74
C GLU A 9 -31.14 -10.56 5.52
N GLU A 10 -30.85 -9.50 6.29
CA GLU A 10 -31.45 -8.17 6.11
C GLU A 10 -31.12 -7.54 4.77
N PHE A 11 -29.86 -7.62 4.34
CA PHE A 11 -29.38 -7.10 3.06
C PHE A 11 -30.13 -7.76 1.90
N LEU A 12 -30.27 -9.09 1.96
CA LEU A 12 -30.91 -9.85 0.91
C LEU A 12 -32.39 -9.54 0.75
N ARG A 13 -33.12 -9.03 1.77
CA ARG A 13 -34.55 -8.68 1.65
C ARG A 13 -34.86 -7.73 0.49
N GLY A 14 -33.88 -6.97 0.01
CA GLY A 14 -34.00 -6.09 -1.16
C GLY A 14 -33.53 -6.67 -2.50
N TYR A 15 -33.07 -7.92 -2.55
CA TYR A 15 -32.41 -8.53 -3.72
C TYR A 15 -32.97 -9.91 -4.08
N SER A 16 -33.02 -10.18 -5.38
CA SER A 16 -33.46 -11.47 -5.93
C SER A 16 -32.31 -12.52 -5.92
N PRO A 17 -32.59 -13.82 -5.68
CA PRO A 17 -31.66 -14.94 -5.57
C PRO A 17 -30.69 -15.10 -6.73
N ASP A 18 -31.12 -14.78 -7.94
CA ASP A 18 -30.29 -14.79 -9.15
C ASP A 18 -29.13 -13.80 -9.08
N LEU A 19 -29.18 -12.79 -8.20
CA LEU A 19 -28.12 -11.81 -8.05
C LEU A 19 -26.99 -12.27 -7.13
N TYR A 20 -27.22 -13.26 -6.26
CA TYR A 20 -26.24 -13.73 -5.27
C TYR A 20 -25.97 -15.24 -5.32
N LEU A 21 -26.60 -15.96 -6.25
CA LEU A 21 -26.35 -17.37 -6.53
C LEU A 21 -25.77 -17.54 -7.94
N PRO A 22 -24.68 -18.32 -8.12
CA PRO A 22 -24.27 -18.79 -9.43
C PRO A 22 -25.42 -19.56 -10.09
N ASP A 23 -25.57 -19.43 -11.40
CA ASP A 23 -26.62 -20.11 -12.17
C ASP A 23 -26.67 -21.62 -11.88
N SER A 24 -25.50 -22.24 -11.68
CA SER A 24 -25.37 -23.67 -11.33
C SER A 24 -25.92 -24.04 -9.95
N GLN A 25 -25.93 -23.11 -8.99
CA GLN A 25 -26.46 -23.30 -7.63
C GLN A 25 -27.92 -22.84 -7.54
N LEU A 26 -28.33 -21.88 -8.39
CA LEU A 26 -29.67 -21.32 -8.40
C LEU A 26 -30.72 -22.43 -8.63
N ASP A 27 -30.53 -23.29 -9.62
CA ASP A 27 -31.49 -24.37 -9.93
C ASP A 27 -31.63 -25.39 -8.80
N SER A 28 -30.49 -25.79 -8.20
CA SER A 28 -30.46 -26.78 -7.11
C SER A 28 -31.15 -26.24 -5.85
N ILE A 29 -30.82 -25.01 -5.46
CA ILE A 29 -31.37 -24.37 -4.25
C ILE A 29 -32.85 -24.04 -4.49
N THR A 30 -33.22 -23.55 -5.67
CA THR A 30 -34.62 -23.26 -6.03
C THR A 30 -35.48 -24.53 -5.92
N LYS A 31 -34.99 -25.68 -6.38
CA LYS A 31 -35.70 -26.96 -6.20
C LYS A 31 -35.88 -27.34 -4.72
N ARG A 32 -34.89 -27.08 -3.86
CA ARG A 32 -34.98 -27.35 -2.40
C ARG A 32 -35.94 -26.40 -1.69
N VAL A 33 -35.99 -25.14 -2.12
CA VAL A 33 -36.91 -24.12 -1.62
C VAL A 33 -38.34 -24.47 -2.02
N LEU A 34 -38.58 -24.77 -3.29
CA LEU A 34 -39.87 -25.22 -3.83
C LEU A 34 -40.38 -26.53 -3.22
N LYS A 35 -39.49 -27.40 -2.73
CA LYS A 35 -39.88 -28.63 -2.03
C LYS A 35 -40.38 -28.37 -0.61
N LYS A 36 -39.97 -27.26 0.02
CA LYS A 36 -40.38 -26.89 1.38
C LYS A 36 -41.56 -25.93 1.42
N MET A 37 -41.75 -25.12 0.38
CA MET A 37 -42.97 -24.32 0.21
C MET A 37 -44.06 -25.15 -0.47
N GLY A 38 -45.32 -24.92 -0.07
CA GLY A 38 -46.46 -25.60 -0.68
C GLY A 38 -46.68 -25.12 -2.11
N LYS A 39 -47.42 -25.91 -2.92
CA LYS A 39 -47.74 -25.56 -4.33
C LYS A 39 -48.47 -24.22 -4.49
N ASN A 40 -49.12 -23.72 -3.44
CA ASN A 40 -49.87 -22.45 -3.46
C ASN A 40 -48.97 -21.22 -3.22
N ASP A 41 -47.88 -21.37 -2.46
CA ASP A 41 -46.96 -20.28 -2.09
C ASP A 41 -46.00 -19.91 -3.25
N ILE A 42 -45.97 -20.71 -4.32
CA ILE A 42 -45.13 -20.52 -5.51
C ILE A 42 -45.51 -19.24 -6.27
N LYS A 43 -46.78 -18.83 -6.22
CA LYS A 43 -47.24 -17.56 -6.79
C LYS A 43 -46.77 -16.34 -5.99
N ASP A 44 -46.43 -16.54 -4.72
CA ASP A 44 -45.96 -15.48 -3.80
C ASP A 44 -44.43 -15.36 -3.76
N ILE A 45 -43.70 -16.25 -4.45
CA ILE A 45 -42.23 -16.19 -4.59
C ILE A 45 -41.78 -14.91 -5.30
N LEU A 46 -42.64 -14.21 -6.05
CA LEU A 46 -42.30 -12.94 -6.69
C LEU A 46 -43.45 -11.94 -6.46
N ILE A 47 -43.46 -11.28 -5.32
CA ILE A 47 -44.27 -10.10 -5.05
C ILE A 47 -43.81 -8.98 -5.99
N LYS A 48 -44.67 -8.57 -6.92
CA LYS A 48 -44.43 -7.39 -7.75
C LYS A 48 -44.78 -6.14 -6.96
N ILE A 49 -43.78 -5.39 -6.51
CA ILE A 49 -44.00 -4.07 -5.92
C ILE A 49 -43.89 -3.03 -7.03
N ASN A 50 -44.97 -2.29 -7.25
CA ASN A 50 -45.07 -1.29 -8.32
C ASN A 50 -44.79 0.11 -7.74
N ASN A 51 -43.51 0.52 -7.76
CA ASN A 51 -43.12 1.87 -7.35
C ASN A 51 -42.95 2.74 -8.58
N GLY A 52 -44.06 3.31 -9.05
CA GLY A 52 -44.10 4.53 -9.86
C GLY A 52 -43.41 4.55 -11.23
N ASN A 53 -42.68 3.49 -11.64
CA ASN A 53 -42.26 3.14 -13.01
C ASN A 53 -41.32 1.90 -13.08
N GLU A 54 -40.92 1.29 -11.96
CA GLU A 54 -40.16 0.03 -11.96
C GLU A 54 -40.91 -1.09 -11.21
N THR A 55 -41.27 -2.17 -11.92
CA THR A 55 -41.71 -3.42 -11.31
C THR A 55 -40.49 -4.17 -10.78
N THR A 56 -40.35 -4.25 -9.46
CA THR A 56 -39.34 -5.09 -8.80
C THR A 56 -39.99 -6.38 -8.31
N ASN A 57 -39.40 -7.51 -8.66
CA ASN A 57 -39.83 -8.81 -8.13
C ASN A 57 -39.14 -9.02 -6.76
N VAL A 58 -39.93 -9.03 -5.69
CA VAL A 58 -39.47 -9.24 -4.31
C VAL A 58 -39.96 -10.61 -3.85
N LEU A 59 -39.10 -11.45 -3.25
CA LEU A 59 -39.57 -12.73 -2.71
C LEU A 59 -40.43 -12.55 -1.48
N CYS A 60 -41.45 -13.41 -1.31
CA CYS A 60 -42.09 -13.60 -0.02
C CYS A 60 -41.04 -13.94 1.06
N ASP A 61 -41.18 -13.36 2.24
CA ASP A 61 -40.23 -13.46 3.36
C ASP A 61 -39.87 -14.92 3.71
N GLU A 62 -40.83 -15.85 3.58
CA GLU A 62 -40.63 -17.27 3.88
C GLU A 62 -39.77 -17.98 2.81
N ALA A 63 -40.00 -17.68 1.54
CA ALA A 63 -39.15 -18.12 0.42
C ALA A 63 -37.72 -17.62 0.59
N HIS A 64 -37.62 -16.35 0.96
CA HIS A 64 -36.38 -15.64 1.15
C HIS A 64 -35.53 -16.27 2.26
N MET A 65 -36.12 -16.51 3.44
CA MET A 65 -35.44 -17.15 4.56
C MET A 65 -34.96 -18.58 4.24
N LEU A 66 -35.66 -19.31 3.38
CA LEU A 66 -35.23 -20.64 2.92
C LEU A 66 -34.01 -20.56 1.99
N TYR A 67 -33.97 -19.61 1.05
CA TYR A 67 -32.77 -19.38 0.22
C TYR A 67 -31.55 -19.07 1.09
N VAL A 68 -31.69 -18.15 2.05
CA VAL A 68 -30.60 -17.77 2.94
C VAL A 68 -30.13 -18.97 3.76
N LYS A 69 -31.07 -19.71 4.38
CA LYS A 69 -30.76 -20.91 5.16
C LYS A 69 -29.97 -21.94 4.36
N TYR A 70 -30.37 -22.23 3.12
CA TYR A 70 -29.68 -23.22 2.30
C TYR A 70 -28.31 -22.75 1.82
N ILE A 71 -28.13 -21.45 1.54
CA ILE A 71 -26.82 -20.89 1.21
C ILE A 71 -25.88 -21.05 2.39
N LEU A 72 -26.33 -20.66 3.57
CA LEU A 72 -25.54 -20.76 4.79
C LEU A 72 -25.19 -22.21 5.11
N GLN A 73 -26.13 -23.13 4.90
CA GLN A 73 -25.90 -24.56 5.07
C GLN A 73 -24.88 -25.12 4.07
N GLU A 74 -24.95 -24.73 2.79
CA GLU A 74 -23.92 -25.13 1.81
C GLU A 74 -22.53 -24.54 2.12
N GLN A 75 -22.48 -23.31 2.66
CA GLN A 75 -21.22 -22.72 3.12
C GLN A 75 -20.67 -23.48 4.32
N GLU A 76 -21.50 -23.76 5.33
CA GLU A 76 -21.10 -24.57 6.49
C GLU A 76 -20.62 -25.96 6.08
N ASP A 77 -21.30 -26.64 5.15
CA ASP A 77 -20.93 -27.98 4.70
C ASP A 77 -19.63 -27.95 3.89
N LYS A 78 -19.41 -26.90 3.08
CA LYS A 78 -18.12 -26.68 2.40
C LYS A 78 -17.02 -26.41 3.42
N ILE A 79 -17.23 -25.50 4.37
CA ILE A 79 -16.26 -25.18 5.43
C ILE A 79 -15.94 -26.43 6.25
N LYS A 80 -16.95 -27.19 6.72
CA LYS A 80 -16.79 -28.43 7.51
C LYS A 80 -16.06 -29.54 6.75
N LYS A 81 -16.32 -29.71 5.44
CA LYS A 81 -15.56 -30.64 4.59
C LYS A 81 -14.10 -30.22 4.45
N THR A 82 -13.83 -28.91 4.43
CA THR A 82 -12.48 -28.39 4.22
C THR A 82 -11.69 -28.32 5.52
N THR A 83 -12.32 -28.17 6.70
CA THR A 83 -11.63 -28.22 8.01
C THR A 83 -10.99 -29.56 8.35
N LYS A 84 -11.20 -30.59 7.51
CA LYS A 84 -10.51 -31.89 7.64
C LYS A 84 -9.14 -31.91 6.94
N ASP A 85 -8.86 -30.95 6.05
CA ASP A 85 -7.61 -30.87 5.28
C ASP A 85 -7.03 -29.44 5.34
N HIS A 86 -5.74 -29.32 5.68
CA HIS A 86 -4.99 -28.04 5.75
C HIS A 86 -4.87 -27.34 4.37
N GLU A 87 -5.93 -26.70 3.87
CA GLU A 87 -5.91 -25.93 2.61
C GLU A 87 -6.67 -24.59 2.68
N GLU A 88 -6.57 -23.88 3.82
CA GLU A 88 -7.13 -22.54 3.98
C GLU A 88 -6.67 -21.57 2.85
N ASN A 89 -5.41 -21.66 2.41
CA ASN A 89 -4.85 -20.75 1.40
C ASN A 89 -5.43 -20.92 -0.03
N LYS A 90 -5.95 -22.09 -0.41
CA LYS A 90 -6.48 -22.31 -1.77
C LYS A 90 -7.89 -21.74 -1.94
N GLN A 91 -8.72 -21.77 -0.90
CA GLN A 91 -10.09 -21.24 -0.96
C GLN A 91 -10.16 -19.71 -0.98
N PHE A 92 -9.26 -19.02 -0.25
CA PHE A 92 -9.20 -17.55 -0.30
C PHE A 92 -8.84 -17.03 -1.69
N SER A 93 -7.93 -17.73 -2.38
CA SER A 93 -7.61 -17.46 -3.78
C SER A 93 -8.84 -17.62 -4.70
N LEU A 94 -9.72 -18.60 -4.44
CA LEU A 94 -10.92 -18.81 -5.26
C LEU A 94 -11.94 -17.68 -5.12
N TRP A 95 -12.23 -17.23 -3.89
CA TRP A 95 -13.12 -16.08 -3.69
C TRP A 95 -12.56 -14.78 -4.26
N PHE A 96 -11.26 -14.54 -4.11
CA PHE A 96 -10.61 -13.38 -4.72
C PHE A 96 -10.74 -13.39 -6.25
N LYS A 97 -10.43 -14.52 -6.88
CA LYS A 97 -10.57 -14.70 -8.34
C LYS A 97 -12.02 -14.53 -8.80
N TYR A 98 -12.98 -15.06 -8.05
CA TYR A 98 -14.38 -14.94 -8.42
C TYR A 98 -14.89 -13.49 -8.28
N LEU A 99 -14.48 -12.79 -7.23
CA LEU A 99 -14.75 -11.36 -7.09
C LEU A 99 -14.12 -10.55 -8.22
N ASP A 100 -12.89 -10.86 -8.63
CA ASP A 100 -12.23 -10.20 -9.77
C ASP A 100 -12.95 -10.48 -11.10
N TRP A 101 -13.43 -11.70 -11.30
CA TRP A 101 -14.24 -12.07 -12.46
C TRP A 101 -15.57 -11.29 -12.49
N GLU A 102 -16.29 -11.22 -11.37
CA GLU A 102 -17.57 -10.50 -11.28
C GLU A 102 -17.38 -8.99 -11.48
N ILE A 103 -16.30 -8.41 -10.94
CA ILE A 103 -15.95 -6.99 -11.15
C ILE A 103 -15.75 -6.69 -12.64
N ASN A 104 -15.19 -7.62 -13.40
CA ASN A 104 -15.01 -7.46 -14.85
C ASN A 104 -16.33 -7.53 -15.63
N ASN A 105 -17.34 -8.24 -15.13
CA ASN A 105 -18.66 -8.36 -15.76
C ASN A 105 -19.58 -7.14 -15.54
N ARG A 106 -19.17 -6.18 -14.69
CA ARG A 106 -19.77 -4.83 -14.48
C ARG A 106 -21.23 -4.76 -14.02
N ASP A 107 -21.84 -5.84 -13.53
CA ASP A 107 -23.15 -5.76 -12.87
C ASP A 107 -23.01 -5.35 -11.40
N GLU A 108 -23.32 -4.09 -11.09
CA GLU A 108 -23.19 -3.55 -9.73
C GLU A 108 -23.97 -4.34 -8.68
N LYS A 109 -25.19 -4.79 -9.00
CA LYS A 109 -26.06 -5.48 -8.04
C LYS A 109 -25.48 -6.86 -7.72
N LYS A 110 -25.02 -7.59 -8.74
CA LYS A 110 -24.36 -8.90 -8.56
C LYS A 110 -23.06 -8.78 -7.80
N ILE A 111 -22.25 -7.77 -8.10
CA ILE A 111 -20.98 -7.54 -7.40
C ILE A 111 -21.22 -7.29 -5.90
N LYS A 112 -22.16 -6.39 -5.56
CA LYS A 112 -22.51 -6.12 -4.15
C LYS A 112 -23.01 -7.38 -3.44
N CYS A 113 -23.92 -8.10 -4.07
CA CYS A 113 -24.44 -9.38 -3.59
C CYS A 113 -23.33 -10.40 -3.32
N LEU A 114 -22.40 -10.55 -4.24
CA LEU A 114 -21.27 -11.48 -4.12
C LEU A 114 -20.31 -11.08 -2.99
N PHE A 115 -20.04 -9.78 -2.83
CA PHE A 115 -19.23 -9.28 -1.72
C PHE A 115 -19.88 -9.55 -0.36
N GLU A 116 -21.15 -9.20 -0.18
CA GLU A 116 -21.87 -9.45 1.07
C GLU A 116 -21.93 -10.96 1.38
N ARG A 117 -22.13 -11.80 0.37
CA ARG A 117 -22.08 -13.26 0.52
C ARG A 117 -20.71 -13.75 0.97
N CYS A 118 -19.64 -13.23 0.37
CA CYS A 118 -18.27 -13.59 0.72
C CYS A 118 -17.93 -13.21 2.16
N LEU A 119 -18.40 -12.04 2.62
CA LEU A 119 -18.13 -11.55 3.97
C LEU A 119 -18.81 -12.38 5.07
N VAL A 120 -19.85 -13.17 4.78
CA VAL A 120 -20.44 -14.12 5.74
C VAL A 120 -19.38 -15.09 6.28
N ALA A 121 -18.56 -15.67 5.41
CA ALA A 121 -17.49 -16.58 5.79
C ALA A 121 -16.19 -15.82 6.08
N CYS A 122 -15.88 -14.78 5.30
CA CYS A 122 -14.58 -14.09 5.33
C CYS A 122 -14.56 -12.79 6.14
N CYS A 123 -15.50 -12.56 7.07
CA CYS A 123 -15.60 -11.29 7.80
C CYS A 123 -14.37 -10.92 8.64
N LEU A 124 -13.49 -11.88 8.98
CA LEU A 124 -12.28 -11.64 9.77
C LEU A 124 -11.04 -11.28 8.92
N TYR A 125 -11.17 -11.28 7.59
CA TYR A 125 -10.08 -10.97 6.66
C TYR A 125 -10.23 -9.54 6.13
N GLU A 126 -9.31 -8.67 6.55
CA GLU A 126 -9.34 -7.24 6.22
C GLU A 126 -9.22 -6.96 4.71
N GLU A 127 -8.58 -7.85 3.94
CA GLU A 127 -8.36 -7.69 2.51
C GLU A 127 -9.67 -7.67 1.71
N TYR A 128 -10.67 -8.45 2.13
CA TYR A 128 -11.99 -8.49 1.48
C TYR A 128 -12.78 -7.22 1.74
N TRP A 129 -12.77 -6.72 2.99
CA TRP A 129 -13.37 -5.43 3.34
C TRP A 129 -12.74 -4.28 2.56
N MET A 130 -11.41 -4.24 2.48
CA MET A 130 -10.70 -3.23 1.73
C MET A 130 -10.96 -3.33 0.21
N LYS A 131 -11.06 -4.55 -0.34
CA LYS A 131 -11.40 -4.75 -1.76
C LYS A 131 -12.82 -4.24 -2.05
N TYR A 132 -13.78 -4.58 -1.20
CA TYR A 132 -15.16 -4.14 -1.35
C TYR A 132 -15.28 -2.61 -1.27
N ALA A 133 -14.64 -2.00 -0.27
CA ALA A 133 -14.62 -0.55 -0.12
C ALA A 133 -13.97 0.16 -1.32
N ARG A 134 -12.85 -0.38 -1.87
CA ARG A 134 -12.22 0.16 -3.08
C ARG A 134 -13.11 0.08 -4.31
N TYR A 135 -13.86 -1.01 -4.45
CA TYR A 135 -14.84 -1.15 -5.53
C TYR A 135 -15.95 -0.09 -5.41
N LEU A 136 -16.53 0.07 -4.21
CA LEU A 136 -17.59 1.04 -3.96
C LEU A 136 -17.12 2.49 -4.12
N ASP A 137 -15.90 2.83 -3.66
CA ASP A 137 -15.33 4.19 -3.76
C ASP A 137 -15.09 4.61 -5.22
N LYS A 138 -14.73 3.67 -6.09
CA LYS A 138 -14.46 3.93 -7.52
C LYS A 138 -15.72 3.94 -8.38
N ASN A 139 -16.63 3.01 -8.15
CA ASN A 139 -17.70 2.71 -9.11
C ASN A 139 -19.10 3.15 -8.66
N VAL A 140 -19.33 3.31 -7.35
CA VAL A 140 -20.69 3.45 -6.80
C VAL A 140 -20.84 4.74 -6.00
N SER A 141 -20.27 4.77 -4.80
CA SER A 141 -20.42 5.90 -3.87
C SER A 141 -19.41 5.81 -2.74
N LYS A 142 -18.78 6.96 -2.46
CA LYS A 142 -17.88 7.16 -1.31
C LYS A 142 -18.59 6.89 0.03
N THR A 143 -19.86 7.25 0.13
CA THR A 143 -20.66 7.07 1.36
C THR A 143 -20.89 5.59 1.66
N GLN A 144 -21.17 4.78 0.62
CA GLN A 144 -21.32 3.33 0.77
C GLN A 144 -19.99 2.67 1.14
N ALA A 145 -18.89 3.08 0.50
CA ALA A 145 -17.55 2.60 0.84
C ALA A 145 -17.19 2.90 2.31
N LYS A 146 -17.51 4.11 2.80
CA LYS A 146 -17.34 4.49 4.21
C LYS A 146 -18.19 3.63 5.14
N ALA A 147 -19.45 3.37 4.79
CA ALA A 147 -20.33 2.53 5.60
C ALA A 147 -19.79 1.10 5.75
N VAL A 148 -19.30 0.51 4.66
CA VAL A 148 -18.68 -0.83 4.66
C VAL A 148 -17.44 -0.88 5.54
N LEU A 149 -16.53 0.09 5.44
CA LEU A 149 -15.35 0.13 6.29
C LEU A 149 -15.67 0.42 7.75
N THR A 150 -16.65 1.29 8.01
CA THR A 150 -17.12 1.58 9.38
C THR A 150 -17.69 0.32 10.01
N ARG A 151 -18.43 -0.47 9.24
CA ARG A 151 -18.94 -1.79 9.64
C ARG A 151 -17.78 -2.73 9.98
N ALA A 152 -16.76 -2.79 9.12
CA ALA A 152 -15.58 -3.62 9.36
C ALA A 152 -14.86 -3.21 10.65
N HIS A 153 -14.59 -1.92 10.82
CA HIS A 153 -13.83 -1.37 11.95
C HIS A 153 -14.56 -1.46 13.29
N LYS A 154 -15.86 -1.14 13.34
CA LYS A 154 -16.57 -1.12 14.63
C LYS A 154 -16.95 -2.51 15.13
N ILE A 155 -17.15 -3.47 14.23
CA ILE A 155 -17.87 -4.70 14.56
C ILE A 155 -17.05 -5.96 14.31
N HIS A 156 -16.33 -6.04 13.19
CA HIS A 156 -15.67 -7.29 12.81
C HIS A 156 -14.20 -7.30 13.20
N ILE A 157 -13.44 -6.26 12.83
CA ILE A 157 -11.98 -6.22 12.97
C ILE A 157 -11.55 -4.85 13.54
N PRO A 158 -11.90 -4.55 14.80
CA PRO A 158 -11.53 -3.28 15.44
C PRO A 158 -10.03 -3.11 15.63
N SER A 159 -9.27 -4.19 15.69
CA SER A 159 -7.80 -4.18 15.83
C SER A 159 -7.06 -3.99 14.49
N SER A 160 -7.76 -3.95 13.35
CA SER A 160 -7.10 -3.74 12.06
C SER A 160 -6.65 -2.28 11.90
N SER A 161 -5.32 -2.09 11.94
CA SER A 161 -4.70 -0.80 11.62
C SER A 161 -4.91 -0.42 10.16
N LYS A 162 -4.92 -1.38 9.22
CA LYS A 162 -5.12 -1.10 7.79
C LYS A 162 -6.49 -0.49 7.52
N ILE A 163 -7.54 -1.00 8.16
CA ILE A 163 -8.90 -0.47 8.04
C ILE A 163 -9.00 0.93 8.69
N ALA A 164 -8.41 1.13 9.87
CA ALA A 164 -8.38 2.44 10.53
C ALA A 164 -7.66 3.52 9.69
N LEU A 165 -6.52 3.16 9.08
CA LEU A 165 -5.78 4.03 8.16
C LEU A 165 -6.60 4.38 6.91
N LEU A 166 -7.33 3.41 6.35
CA LEU A 166 -8.16 3.63 5.17
C LEU A 166 -9.38 4.50 5.50
N LEU A 167 -10.05 4.26 6.63
CA LEU A 167 -11.18 5.07 7.09
C LEU A 167 -10.79 6.53 7.30
N SER A 168 -9.71 6.78 8.04
CA SER A 168 -9.21 8.13 8.26
C SER A 168 -8.74 8.81 6.96
N LEU A 169 -8.34 8.05 5.92
CA LEU A 169 -8.03 8.60 4.60
C LEU A 169 -9.30 8.99 3.83
N MET A 170 -10.36 8.23 3.96
CA MET A 170 -11.64 8.58 3.35
C MET A 170 -12.27 9.82 3.99
N GLU A 171 -12.22 9.95 5.33
CA GLU A 171 -12.67 11.17 6.00
C GLU A 171 -11.87 12.39 5.58
N GLU A 172 -10.54 12.27 5.54
CA GLU A 172 -9.65 13.32 5.08
C GLU A 172 -9.97 13.76 3.64
N ARG A 173 -10.22 12.81 2.71
CA ARG A 173 -10.63 13.11 1.32
C ARG A 173 -11.98 13.83 1.23
N ASN A 174 -12.81 13.72 2.25
CA ASN A 174 -14.09 14.40 2.36
C ASN A 174 -13.99 15.73 3.14
N ASN A 175 -12.76 16.20 3.46
CA ASN A 175 -12.47 17.36 4.29
C ASN A 175 -12.93 17.25 5.76
N ASN A 176 -13.25 16.04 6.21
CA ASN A 176 -13.65 15.75 7.59
C ASN A 176 -12.41 15.45 8.45
N PHE A 177 -11.60 16.48 8.68
CA PHE A 177 -10.33 16.33 9.41
C PHE A 177 -10.52 15.95 10.89
N ASN A 178 -11.61 16.39 11.52
CA ASN A 178 -11.85 16.10 12.94
C ASN A 178 -12.18 14.61 13.12
N GLU A 179 -13.09 14.08 12.30
CA GLU A 179 -13.46 12.67 12.31
C GLU A 179 -12.27 11.77 11.97
N ALA A 180 -11.42 12.20 11.03
CA ALA A 180 -10.19 11.48 10.71
C ALA A 180 -9.23 11.39 11.90
N VAL A 181 -9.13 12.46 12.70
CA VAL A 181 -8.33 12.50 13.94
C VAL A 181 -8.97 11.59 14.99
N ASP A 182 -10.27 11.71 15.23
CA ASP A 182 -11.00 10.94 16.23
C ASP A 182 -10.90 9.43 15.98
N ILE A 183 -10.97 8.99 14.71
CA ILE A 183 -10.80 7.57 14.35
C ILE A 183 -9.42 7.06 14.75
N LEU A 184 -8.37 7.85 14.48
CA LEU A 184 -6.99 7.44 14.77
C LEU A 184 -6.67 7.54 16.26
N ASP A 185 -7.15 8.57 16.95
CA ASP A 185 -6.98 8.74 18.39
C ASP A 185 -7.67 7.61 19.16
N ASN A 186 -8.94 7.30 18.83
CA ASN A 186 -9.66 6.18 19.43
C ASN A 186 -8.97 4.83 19.17
N PHE A 187 -8.37 4.67 17.98
CA PHE A 187 -7.60 3.47 17.66
C PHE A 187 -6.31 3.37 18.47
N ASP A 188 -5.47 4.41 18.53
CA ASP A 188 -4.20 4.39 19.28
C ASP A 188 -4.43 4.25 20.80
N LEU A 189 -5.54 4.80 21.31
CA LEU A 189 -5.95 4.61 22.71
C LEU A 189 -6.26 3.14 23.03
N LYS A 190 -6.98 2.46 22.13
CA LYS A 190 -7.38 1.06 22.33
C LYS A 190 -6.28 0.06 21.97
N TYR A 191 -5.48 0.38 20.96
CA TYR A 191 -4.42 -0.46 20.42
C TYR A 191 -3.13 0.39 20.23
N PRO A 192 -2.42 0.69 21.32
CA PRO A 192 -1.23 1.52 21.26
C PRO A 192 -0.05 0.81 20.59
N GLY A 193 0.85 1.58 19.97
CA GLY A 193 2.13 1.09 19.46
C GLY A 193 2.23 0.94 17.94
N TYR A 194 1.16 1.21 17.19
CA TYR A 194 1.20 1.17 15.73
C TYR A 194 1.89 2.43 15.16
N ALA A 195 3.15 2.27 14.75
CA ALA A 195 3.96 3.35 14.19
C ALA A 195 3.30 4.06 13.00
N SER A 196 2.64 3.29 12.12
CA SER A 196 1.94 3.79 10.93
C SER A 196 0.75 4.69 11.28
N ILE A 197 0.01 4.37 12.34
CA ILE A 197 -1.13 5.16 12.84
C ILE A 197 -0.62 6.52 13.34
N ARG A 198 0.36 6.50 14.23
CA ARG A 198 0.96 7.71 14.81
C ARG A 198 1.58 8.62 13.75
N LEU A 199 2.28 8.05 12.76
CA LEU A 199 2.78 8.82 11.61
C LEU A 199 1.65 9.45 10.79
N ARG A 200 0.57 8.71 10.54
CA ARG A 200 -0.58 9.24 9.83
C ARG A 200 -1.20 10.41 10.60
N MET A 201 -1.31 10.31 11.92
CA MET A 201 -1.83 11.40 12.77
C MET A 201 -0.98 12.67 12.68
N VAL A 202 0.34 12.55 12.64
CA VAL A 202 1.24 13.70 12.43
C VAL A 202 1.06 14.28 11.02
N SER A 203 1.00 13.41 10.01
CA SER A 203 0.83 13.84 8.61
C SER A 203 -0.53 14.50 8.36
N LEU A 204 -1.58 13.99 9.01
CA LEU A 204 -2.94 14.53 8.98
C LEU A 204 -3.01 15.90 9.64
N LEU A 205 -2.33 16.08 10.79
CA LEU A 205 -2.20 17.39 11.42
C LEU A 205 -1.56 18.40 10.45
N ASN A 206 -0.45 18.03 9.81
CA ASN A 206 0.21 18.89 8.85
C ASN A 206 -0.74 19.28 7.69
N ARG A 207 -1.42 18.31 7.08
CA ARG A 207 -2.36 18.58 5.97
C ARG A 207 -3.56 19.41 6.41
N LYS A 208 -4.08 19.22 7.63
CA LYS A 208 -5.15 20.06 8.21
C LYS A 208 -4.70 21.52 8.33
N LEU A 209 -3.48 21.76 8.82
CA LEU A 209 -2.92 23.11 8.97
C LEU A 209 -2.76 23.81 7.63
N HIS A 210 -2.25 23.10 6.61
CA HIS A 210 -2.19 23.59 5.24
C HIS A 210 -3.59 23.87 4.65
N TYR A 211 -4.55 22.98 4.87
CA TYR A 211 -5.93 23.18 4.41
C TYR A 211 -6.58 24.43 5.03
N GLN A 212 -6.22 24.75 6.26
CA GLN A 212 -6.69 25.95 6.98
C GLN A 212 -5.90 27.23 6.63
N ASN A 213 -4.96 27.18 5.67
CA ASN A 213 -4.03 28.27 5.36
C ASN A 213 -3.27 28.80 6.59
N ARG A 214 -2.99 27.93 7.57
CA ARG A 214 -2.25 28.24 8.79
C ARG A 214 -1.16 27.18 9.00
N PRO A 215 -0.14 27.12 8.11
CA PRO A 215 0.95 26.18 8.28
C PRO A 215 1.67 26.48 9.60
N ASP A 216 1.85 25.45 10.41
CA ASP A 216 2.52 25.53 11.71
C ASP A 216 3.43 24.30 11.85
N GLU A 217 4.63 24.46 11.30
CA GLU A 217 5.65 23.42 11.32
C GLU A 217 6.07 23.08 12.75
N THR A 218 6.11 24.08 13.64
CA THR A 218 6.46 23.91 15.05
C THR A 218 5.53 22.92 15.72
N ARG A 219 4.22 23.04 15.55
CA ARG A 219 3.25 22.08 16.11
C ARG A 219 3.42 20.66 15.58
N VAL A 220 3.79 20.51 14.30
CA VAL A 220 4.04 19.20 13.69
C VAL A 220 5.31 18.58 14.26
N ILE A 221 6.38 19.38 14.39
CA ILE A 221 7.66 19.00 14.98
C ILE A 221 7.45 18.57 16.44
N GLU A 222 6.79 19.39 17.25
CA GLU A 222 6.49 19.07 18.66
C GLU A 222 5.73 17.75 18.79
N LYS A 223 4.73 17.51 17.92
CA LYS A 223 3.98 16.25 17.96
C LYS A 223 4.89 15.06 17.65
N MET A 224 5.84 15.20 16.73
CA MET A 224 6.80 14.14 16.39
C MET A 224 7.86 13.94 17.49
N GLU A 225 8.33 15.03 18.11
CA GLU A 225 9.27 14.97 19.24
C GLU A 225 8.64 14.30 20.47
N ARG A 226 7.36 14.53 20.74
CA ARG A 226 6.62 13.80 21.78
C ARG A 226 6.65 12.29 21.54
N LEU A 227 6.42 11.83 20.30
CA LEU A 227 6.49 10.41 19.94
C LEU A 227 7.90 9.82 20.13
N ILE A 228 8.95 10.60 19.84
CA ILE A 228 10.36 10.21 20.01
C ILE A 228 10.72 10.06 21.49
N ASN A 229 10.23 10.98 22.33
CA ASN A 229 10.55 11.10 23.75
C ASN A 229 9.64 10.28 24.66
N GLU A 230 8.61 9.62 24.11
CA GLU A 230 7.76 8.70 24.86
C GLU A 230 8.56 7.55 25.49
N ARG A 231 8.34 7.29 26.78
CA ARG A 231 9.07 6.24 27.53
C ARG A 231 8.89 4.84 26.94
N ARG A 232 7.73 4.57 26.32
CA ARG A 232 7.40 3.27 25.72
C ARG A 232 7.98 3.08 24.31
N THR A 233 8.57 4.12 23.73
CA THR A 233 9.13 4.07 22.37
C THR A 233 10.47 3.31 22.40
N SER A 234 10.51 2.18 21.69
CA SER A 234 11.73 1.37 21.54
C SER A 234 12.82 2.11 20.75
N LYS A 235 14.08 1.68 20.88
CA LYS A 235 15.22 2.27 20.15
C LYS A 235 14.97 2.30 18.63
N THR A 236 14.54 1.17 18.06
CA THR A 236 14.21 1.04 16.63
C THR A 236 13.11 2.01 16.21
N LEU A 237 12.04 2.13 17.01
CA LEU A 237 10.93 3.03 16.70
C LEU A 237 11.33 4.51 16.84
N ARG A 238 12.17 4.83 17.82
CA ARG A 238 12.73 6.18 18.01
C ARG A 238 13.55 6.60 16.79
N ASN A 239 14.46 5.75 16.33
CA ASN A 239 15.26 6.00 15.12
C ASN A 239 14.37 6.16 13.88
N PHE A 240 13.32 5.34 13.76
CA PHE A 240 12.34 5.47 12.69
C PHE A 240 11.66 6.85 12.70
N TYR A 241 11.21 7.34 13.86
CA TYR A 241 10.62 8.67 13.98
C TYR A 241 11.63 9.80 13.75
N ILE A 242 12.85 9.68 14.27
CA ILE A 242 13.97 10.61 14.01
C ILE A 242 14.22 10.75 12.50
N LYS A 243 14.31 9.64 11.75
CA LYS A 243 14.46 9.67 10.29
C LYS A 243 13.31 10.43 9.62
N LYS A 244 12.06 10.21 10.07
CA LYS A 244 10.89 10.93 9.53
C LYS A 244 10.93 12.42 9.87
N LEU A 245 11.35 12.79 11.08
CA LEU A 245 11.50 14.17 11.50
C LEU A 245 12.61 14.89 10.71
N ALA A 246 13.75 14.24 10.50
CA ALA A 246 14.84 14.77 9.68
C ALA A 246 14.37 15.07 8.25
N ARG A 247 13.61 14.16 7.62
CA ARG A 247 13.03 14.39 6.29
C ARG A 247 12.03 15.54 6.29
N PHE A 248 11.20 15.66 7.32
CA PHE A 248 10.25 16.76 7.44
C PHE A 248 10.98 18.11 7.54
N GLN A 249 11.99 18.20 8.40
CA GLN A 249 12.86 19.37 8.55
C GLN A 249 13.57 19.73 7.24
N ALA A 250 14.17 18.75 6.56
CA ALA A 250 14.92 19.00 5.33
C ALA A 250 14.03 19.43 4.16
N PHE A 251 12.90 18.74 3.94
CA PHE A 251 12.12 18.89 2.71
C PHE A 251 10.88 19.77 2.83
N GLN A 252 10.27 19.86 4.03
CA GLN A 252 9.08 20.70 4.24
C GLN A 252 9.44 22.02 4.91
N CYS A 253 10.29 22.01 5.94
CA CYS A 253 10.77 23.22 6.62
C CYS A 253 11.96 23.90 5.93
N ASN A 254 12.51 23.28 4.88
CA ASN A 254 13.73 23.71 4.19
C ASN A 254 14.93 23.97 5.13
N ASN A 255 15.05 23.19 6.20
CA ASN A 255 16.07 23.35 7.24
C ASN A 255 17.02 22.15 7.30
N LEU A 256 17.99 22.15 6.37
CA LEU A 256 19.00 21.10 6.25
C LEU A 256 19.89 21.00 7.51
N ALA A 257 20.24 22.14 8.12
CA ALA A 257 21.13 22.16 9.29
C ALA A 257 20.51 21.44 10.50
N LYS A 258 19.21 21.65 10.76
CA LYS A 258 18.51 20.93 11.84
C LYS A 258 18.36 19.44 11.52
N ALA A 259 18.07 19.09 10.27
CA ALA A 259 17.96 17.70 9.85
C ALA A 259 19.29 16.93 10.02
N ASP A 260 20.40 17.53 9.58
CA ASP A 260 21.75 16.99 9.75
C ASP A 260 22.10 16.80 11.24
N LYS A 261 21.91 17.86 12.06
CA LYS A 261 22.16 17.79 13.50
C LYS A 261 21.41 16.63 14.15
N LEU A 262 20.12 16.50 13.84
CA LEU A 262 19.24 15.47 14.40
C LEU A 262 19.70 14.06 14.02
N LEU A 263 20.11 13.84 12.76
CA LEU A 263 20.62 12.54 12.33
C LEU A 263 22.00 12.22 12.91
N ARG A 264 22.90 13.20 13.00
CA ARG A 264 24.21 12.99 13.64
C ARG A 264 24.09 12.66 15.13
N GLU A 265 23.17 13.31 15.84
CA GLU A 265 22.86 12.96 17.23
C GLU A 265 22.29 11.55 17.35
N ALA A 266 21.41 11.15 16.43
CA ALA A 266 20.89 9.78 16.39
C ALA A 266 21.99 8.74 16.10
N ILE A 267 22.90 9.03 15.16
CA ILE A 267 24.05 8.16 14.85
C ILE A 267 24.98 8.02 16.05
N LYS A 268 25.23 9.10 16.81
CA LYS A 268 26.02 9.01 18.05
C LYS A 268 25.38 8.07 19.09
N ASN A 269 24.06 8.05 19.16
CA ASN A 269 23.30 7.20 20.09
C ASN A 269 23.14 5.75 19.58
N ASP A 270 23.18 5.53 18.27
CA ASP A 270 23.02 4.23 17.63
C ASP A 270 23.89 4.06 16.37
N PRO A 271 25.22 3.91 16.55
CA PRO A 271 26.16 3.91 15.43
C PRO A 271 26.12 2.62 14.59
N GLU A 272 25.45 1.57 15.06
CA GLU A 272 25.28 0.30 14.35
C GLU A 272 24.16 0.37 13.28
N ASN A 273 23.30 1.39 13.36
CA ASN A 273 22.13 1.48 12.51
C ASN A 273 22.43 2.10 11.14
N ASN A 274 22.65 1.23 10.15
CA ASN A 274 22.85 1.58 8.74
C ASN A 274 21.78 2.53 8.17
N GLU A 275 20.52 2.41 8.60
CA GLU A 275 19.43 3.22 8.05
C GLU A 275 19.55 4.71 8.40
N LEU A 276 20.25 5.06 9.49
CA LEU A 276 20.51 6.45 9.87
C LEU A 276 21.53 7.09 8.92
N TYR A 277 22.60 6.38 8.59
CA TYR A 277 23.60 6.81 7.62
C TYR A 277 23.00 6.93 6.22
N ALA A 278 22.22 5.93 5.79
CA ALA A 278 21.49 5.99 4.52
C ALA A 278 20.61 7.23 4.44
N GLN A 279 19.84 7.52 5.50
CA GLN A 279 18.94 8.67 5.51
C GLN A 279 19.69 10.01 5.47
N LEU A 280 20.87 10.10 6.10
CA LEU A 280 21.72 11.30 6.04
C LEU A 280 22.24 11.54 4.63
N ILE A 281 22.79 10.50 4.00
CA ILE A 281 23.30 10.55 2.63
C ILE A 281 22.16 10.92 1.67
N ASP A 282 21.00 10.29 1.77
CA ASP A 282 19.85 10.57 0.89
C ASP A 282 19.38 12.02 0.99
N ILE A 283 19.38 12.62 2.20
CA ILE A 283 19.01 14.03 2.38
C ILE A 283 20.02 14.94 1.69
N TYR A 284 21.31 14.71 1.90
CA TYR A 284 22.35 15.50 1.22
C TYR A 284 22.33 15.30 -0.28
N TYR A 285 22.12 14.08 -0.76
CA TYR A 285 22.00 13.79 -2.19
C TYR A 285 20.85 14.56 -2.84
N CYS A 286 19.69 14.62 -2.19
CA CYS A 286 18.53 15.36 -2.71
C CYS A 286 18.68 16.88 -2.60
N CYS A 287 19.29 17.39 -1.52
CA CYS A 287 19.35 18.83 -1.22
C CYS A 287 20.60 19.51 -1.80
N SER A 288 21.72 18.81 -1.96
CA SER A 288 23.03 19.39 -2.29
C SER A 288 23.40 19.23 -3.76
N LYS A 289 22.50 19.62 -4.67
CA LYS A 289 22.74 19.59 -6.13
C LYS A 289 24.01 20.34 -6.57
N THR A 290 24.49 21.29 -5.78
CA THR A 290 25.66 22.12 -6.08
C THR A 290 26.86 21.85 -5.17
N ASN A 291 26.71 21.07 -4.10
CA ASN A 291 27.75 20.93 -3.08
C ASN A 291 28.12 19.46 -2.85
N ILE A 292 28.98 18.98 -3.74
CA ILE A 292 29.57 17.63 -3.74
C ILE A 292 30.23 17.32 -2.39
N ARG A 293 30.84 18.33 -1.75
CA ARG A 293 31.56 18.16 -0.48
C ARG A 293 30.66 17.63 0.62
N HIS A 294 29.46 18.18 0.80
CA HIS A 294 28.56 17.70 1.87
C HIS A 294 28.08 16.27 1.66
N VAL A 295 27.88 15.87 0.41
CA VAL A 295 27.51 14.48 0.08
C VAL A 295 28.69 13.55 0.37
N CYS A 296 29.91 13.93 -0.05
CA CYS A 296 31.13 13.17 0.26
C CYS A 296 31.40 13.07 1.77
N ASP A 297 31.21 14.15 2.52
CA ASP A 297 31.37 14.16 3.99
C ASP A 297 30.39 13.19 4.68
N ALA A 298 29.16 13.06 4.14
CA ALA A 298 28.17 12.11 4.63
C ALA A 298 28.55 10.66 4.29
N PHE A 299 29.07 10.40 3.10
CA PHE A 299 29.63 9.09 2.75
C PHE A 299 30.83 8.73 3.63
N ASP A 300 31.75 9.66 3.83
CA ASP A 300 32.94 9.46 4.66
C ASP A 300 32.59 9.15 6.10
N LEU A 301 31.53 9.77 6.64
CA LEU A 301 31.02 9.45 7.97
C LEU A 301 30.60 7.97 8.08
N ALA A 302 30.00 7.41 7.04
CA ALA A 302 29.59 6.00 7.02
C ALA A 302 30.80 5.07 6.81
N ILE A 303 31.68 5.39 5.85
CA ILE A 303 32.85 4.57 5.50
C ILE A 303 33.85 4.47 6.67
N LYS A 304 34.05 5.58 7.39
CA LYS A 304 34.96 5.67 8.55
C LYS A 304 34.34 5.16 9.85
N SER A 305 33.06 4.78 9.85
CA SER A 305 32.41 4.24 11.04
C SER A 305 33.00 2.88 11.39
N THR A 306 33.44 2.71 12.63
CA THR A 306 33.93 1.42 13.17
C THR A 306 32.80 0.51 13.64
N SER A 307 31.57 1.04 13.76
CA SER A 307 30.41 0.28 14.22
C SER A 307 29.59 -0.34 13.09
N LEU A 308 29.77 0.13 11.85
CA LEU A 308 29.12 -0.46 10.68
C LEU A 308 29.88 -1.70 10.21
N SER A 309 29.14 -2.71 9.73
CA SER A 309 29.76 -3.88 9.13
C SER A 309 30.52 -3.53 7.86
N ASP A 310 31.58 -4.30 7.57
CA ASP A 310 32.41 -4.09 6.38
C ASP A 310 31.61 -4.15 5.08
N HIS A 311 30.57 -4.99 5.04
CA HIS A 311 29.63 -5.04 3.93
C HIS A 311 28.96 -3.68 3.65
N HIS A 312 28.43 -3.01 4.68
CA HIS A 312 27.79 -1.72 4.51
C HIS A 312 28.82 -0.61 4.20
N ARG A 313 29.98 -0.63 4.86
CA ARG A 313 31.07 0.31 4.57
C ARG A 313 31.53 0.22 3.11
N LEU A 314 31.68 -1.00 2.59
CA LEU A 314 32.05 -1.26 1.20
C LEU A 314 30.96 -0.78 0.23
N GLN A 315 29.67 -1.02 0.54
CA GLN A 315 28.57 -0.50 -0.27
C GLN A 315 28.57 1.03 -0.34
N TYR A 316 28.84 1.73 0.77
CA TYR A 316 28.94 3.18 0.77
C TYR A 316 30.18 3.69 0.03
N ALA A 317 31.32 3.02 0.16
CA ALA A 317 32.52 3.35 -0.61
C ALA A 317 32.28 3.21 -2.11
N LYS A 318 31.64 2.12 -2.54
CA LYS A 318 31.24 1.92 -3.93
C LYS A 318 30.31 3.03 -4.43
N ARG A 319 29.26 3.35 -3.66
CA ARG A 319 28.32 4.44 -4.02
C ARG A 319 28.98 5.81 -4.05
N LYS A 320 29.95 6.07 -3.16
CA LYS A 320 30.74 7.32 -3.17
C LYS A 320 31.58 7.40 -4.45
N MET A 321 32.25 6.31 -4.84
CA MET A 321 33.01 6.23 -6.08
C MET A 321 32.13 6.50 -7.31
N GLU A 322 30.98 5.83 -7.42
CA GLU A 322 29.99 6.04 -8.50
C GLU A 322 29.50 7.51 -8.52
N TYR A 323 29.18 8.09 -7.36
CA TYR A 323 28.78 9.49 -7.26
C TYR A 323 29.90 10.46 -7.70
N MET A 324 31.15 10.19 -7.35
CA MET A 324 32.26 11.05 -7.75
C MET A 324 32.53 10.97 -9.25
N GLU A 325 32.37 9.81 -9.88
CA GLU A 325 32.46 9.65 -11.34
C GLU A 325 31.38 10.48 -12.07
N GLU A 326 30.15 10.50 -11.54
CA GLU A 326 29.03 11.21 -12.17
C GLU A 326 29.08 12.74 -12.00
N PHE A 327 29.52 13.23 -10.83
CA PHE A 327 29.36 14.64 -10.46
C PHE A 327 30.67 15.40 -10.25
N CYS A 328 31.81 14.73 -10.07
CA CYS A 328 33.09 15.40 -9.86
C CYS A 328 33.77 15.74 -11.19
N MET A 329 34.26 16.97 -11.33
CA MET A 329 34.99 17.42 -12.51
C MET A 329 36.52 17.31 -12.35
N GLU A 330 37.01 16.85 -11.20
CA GLU A 330 38.44 16.79 -10.86
C GLU A 330 38.94 15.34 -10.81
N PRO A 331 39.73 14.89 -11.81
CA PRO A 331 40.16 13.49 -11.92
C PRO A 331 40.96 12.98 -10.71
N SER A 332 41.74 13.83 -10.05
CA SER A 332 42.53 13.45 -8.86
C SER A 332 41.64 12.99 -7.70
N LYS A 333 40.46 13.61 -7.53
CA LYS A 333 39.51 13.23 -6.48
C LYS A 333 38.77 11.94 -6.81
N ILE A 334 38.50 11.70 -8.09
CA ILE A 334 37.93 10.44 -8.58
C ILE A 334 38.91 9.29 -8.32
N GLN A 335 40.19 9.48 -8.66
CA GLN A 335 41.23 8.50 -8.40
C GLN A 335 41.32 8.14 -6.91
N THR A 336 41.30 9.16 -6.04
CA THR A 336 41.34 8.95 -4.58
C THR A 336 40.16 8.10 -4.09
N ALA A 337 38.96 8.32 -4.62
CA ALA A 337 37.78 7.53 -4.25
C ALA A 337 37.86 6.08 -4.74
N TRP A 338 38.47 5.87 -5.90
CA TRP A 338 38.78 4.55 -6.45
C TRP A 338 39.79 3.79 -5.57
N ASP A 339 40.87 4.47 -5.17
CA ASP A 339 41.91 3.92 -4.30
C ASP A 339 41.34 3.57 -2.92
N ASP A 340 40.53 4.45 -2.33
CA ASP A 340 39.83 4.22 -1.06
C ASP A 340 38.90 2.98 -1.13
N TYR A 341 38.18 2.81 -2.24
CA TYR A 341 37.31 1.65 -2.45
C TYR A 341 38.11 0.34 -2.58
N ASN A 342 39.15 0.32 -3.44
CA ASN A 342 39.98 -0.86 -3.65
C ASN A 342 40.67 -1.30 -2.35
N LYS A 343 41.14 -0.34 -1.55
CA LYS A 343 41.71 -0.63 -0.23
C LYS A 343 40.71 -1.35 0.68
N LEU A 344 39.46 -0.90 0.73
CA LEU A 344 38.41 -1.55 1.54
C LEU A 344 38.01 -2.93 1.01
N VAL A 345 38.07 -3.15 -0.31
CA VAL A 345 37.91 -4.48 -0.90
C VAL A 345 38.99 -5.43 -0.38
N GLU A 346 40.25 -5.01 -0.46
CA GLU A 346 41.40 -5.81 -0.01
C GLU A 346 41.28 -6.15 1.47
N GLU A 347 40.92 -5.17 2.30
CA GLU A 347 40.71 -5.33 3.75
C GLU A 347 39.54 -6.27 4.09
N SER A 348 38.47 -6.28 3.28
CA SER A 348 37.28 -7.12 3.52
C SER A 348 37.40 -8.55 2.97
N GLY A 349 38.49 -8.87 2.27
CA GLY A 349 38.69 -10.19 1.65
C GLY A 349 37.69 -10.53 0.54
N CYS A 350 36.87 -9.56 0.10
CA CYS A 350 35.99 -9.72 -1.03
C CYS A 350 36.80 -9.67 -2.33
N THR A 351 36.71 -10.71 -3.16
CA THR A 351 37.30 -10.65 -4.50
C THR A 351 36.46 -9.75 -5.39
N ILE A 352 37.07 -8.72 -5.99
CA ILE A 352 36.43 -7.97 -7.10
C ILE A 352 36.17 -8.99 -8.21
N SER A 353 34.91 -9.37 -8.41
CA SER A 353 34.55 -10.09 -9.63
C SER A 353 34.67 -9.09 -10.78
N TYR A 354 35.82 -9.10 -11.45
CA TYR A 354 35.92 -8.49 -12.77
C TYR A 354 34.84 -9.14 -13.63
N VAL A 355 33.95 -8.31 -14.19
CA VAL A 355 33.01 -8.73 -15.23
C VAL A 355 33.85 -9.15 -16.44
N ASN A 356 34.28 -10.42 -16.47
CA ASN A 356 34.73 -11.22 -17.63
C ASN A 356 35.66 -12.39 -17.24
N ASN A 357 35.33 -13.19 -16.22
CA ASN A 357 35.86 -14.57 -16.17
C ASN A 357 34.82 -15.53 -16.74
N GLN A 358 35.08 -15.96 -17.98
CA GLN A 358 34.21 -16.69 -18.91
C GLN A 358 33.83 -18.12 -18.51
N LYS A 359 33.40 -18.36 -17.27
CA LYS A 359 32.79 -19.65 -16.90
C LYS A 359 31.65 -19.46 -15.91
N GLN A 360 30.48 -19.07 -16.40
CA GLN A 360 29.17 -19.63 -16.04
C GLN A 360 28.05 -18.92 -16.81
N ARG A 361 26.96 -19.66 -17.03
CA ARG A 361 25.92 -19.45 -18.06
C ARG A 361 25.35 -18.03 -18.12
N THR A 362 25.22 -17.55 -19.34
CA THR A 362 24.86 -16.19 -19.76
C THR A 362 23.46 -15.75 -19.33
N MET A 363 23.38 -14.54 -18.76
CA MET A 363 22.25 -13.61 -18.95
C MET A 363 22.80 -12.37 -19.67
N PRO A 364 22.08 -11.77 -20.65
CA PRO A 364 22.62 -10.73 -21.50
C PRO A 364 22.78 -9.39 -20.77
N VAL A 365 23.89 -8.69 -21.05
CA VAL A 365 24.16 -7.32 -20.57
C VAL A 365 23.32 -6.31 -21.36
N PRO A 366 22.81 -5.20 -20.78
CA PRO A 366 21.87 -4.28 -21.43
C PRO A 366 22.47 -3.33 -22.49
N TYR A 367 23.77 -3.39 -22.81
CA TYR A 367 24.34 -2.43 -23.75
C TYR A 367 25.53 -3.00 -24.53
N LYS A 368 25.35 -3.19 -25.84
CA LYS A 368 26.41 -3.24 -26.84
C LYS A 368 26.38 -1.88 -27.55
N PRO A 369 27.49 -1.12 -27.62
CA PRO A 369 27.51 0.08 -28.43
C PRO A 369 27.32 -0.29 -29.91
N MET A 370 26.24 0.20 -30.52
CA MET A 370 25.97 0.02 -31.95
C MET A 370 26.99 0.80 -32.78
N SER A 371 27.44 0.23 -33.90
CA SER A 371 28.30 0.95 -34.84
C SER A 371 27.49 2.02 -35.58
N PHE A 372 28.15 3.09 -36.01
CA PHE A 372 27.52 4.23 -36.71
C PHE A 372 26.73 3.79 -37.98
N SER A 373 27.14 2.67 -38.58
CA SER A 373 26.49 2.01 -39.71
C SER A 373 25.18 1.26 -39.37
N GLU A 374 24.93 0.94 -38.10
CA GLU A 374 23.69 0.31 -37.61
C GLU A 374 22.61 1.35 -37.30
N ILE A 375 23.01 2.56 -36.88
CA ILE A 375 22.11 3.67 -36.54
C ILE A 375 21.36 4.21 -37.76
N GLN A 376 21.97 4.21 -38.95
CA GLN A 376 21.33 4.67 -40.18
C GLN A 376 20.27 3.71 -40.76
N ARG A 377 20.22 2.44 -40.31
CA ARG A 377 19.26 1.45 -40.86
C ARG A 377 17.94 1.38 -40.09
N GLN A 378 17.84 1.98 -38.91
CA GLN A 378 16.65 1.87 -38.06
C GLN A 378 15.66 3.04 -38.21
N THR A 379 16.02 4.12 -38.91
CA THR A 379 15.12 5.28 -39.11
C THR A 379 14.03 5.05 -40.16
N SER A 380 13.86 3.83 -40.68
CA SER A 380 12.95 3.55 -41.80
C SER A 380 11.95 2.41 -41.58
N THR A 381 11.73 1.92 -40.35
CA THR A 381 10.63 0.96 -40.12
C THR A 381 9.76 1.29 -38.90
N THR A 382 8.51 1.56 -39.26
CA THR A 382 7.33 2.00 -38.54
C THR A 382 6.80 0.99 -37.49
N ASN A 383 6.08 1.53 -36.50
CA ASN A 383 4.92 0.95 -35.80
C ASN A 383 4.94 -0.52 -35.37
N GLN A 384 5.02 -0.77 -34.06
CA GLN A 384 4.09 -1.66 -33.30
C GLN A 384 4.47 -1.69 -31.80
N MET A 385 3.47 -1.52 -30.92
CA MET A 385 3.59 -1.78 -29.47
C MET A 385 3.47 -3.28 -29.16
N PRO A 386 4.24 -3.80 -28.18
CA PRO A 386 3.82 -4.98 -27.44
C PRO A 386 3.82 -4.81 -25.90
N MET A 387 3.04 -5.70 -25.29
CA MET A 387 2.52 -5.74 -23.92
C MET A 387 3.53 -6.10 -22.82
N MET A 388 3.20 -5.70 -21.59
CA MET A 388 3.89 -6.03 -20.35
C MET A 388 3.82 -7.52 -20.01
N VAL A 389 4.95 -8.08 -19.55
CA VAL A 389 5.00 -9.23 -18.64
C VAL A 389 5.78 -8.83 -17.38
N ASN A 390 5.25 -9.31 -16.28
CA ASN A 390 5.56 -9.06 -14.88
C ASN A 390 6.76 -9.88 -14.41
N ASP A 391 7.69 -9.30 -13.64
CA ASP A 391 8.30 -9.95 -12.48
C ASP A 391 9.01 -8.93 -11.58
N GLY A 392 8.83 -9.10 -10.27
CA GLY A 392 9.10 -8.10 -9.25
C GLY A 392 10.52 -8.09 -8.71
N MET A 393 10.98 -6.89 -8.35
CA MET A 393 11.93 -6.54 -7.28
C MET A 393 11.85 -5.01 -7.12
N MET A 394 10.93 -4.52 -6.28
CA MET A 394 10.63 -3.08 -6.14
C MET A 394 11.39 -2.49 -4.93
N TYR A 395 12.56 -1.90 -5.16
CA TYR A 395 13.03 -0.75 -4.36
C TYR A 395 12.75 0.51 -5.17
N GLY A 396 11.63 1.16 -4.84
CA GLY A 396 11.10 2.29 -5.61
C GLY A 396 11.98 3.53 -5.55
N MET A 397 12.58 3.89 -6.69
CA MET A 397 13.02 5.24 -7.01
C MET A 397 11.81 6.07 -7.45
N MET A 398 11.56 7.20 -6.81
CA MET A 398 10.58 8.19 -7.29
C MET A 398 11.25 9.14 -8.27
N SER A 399 10.99 8.95 -9.57
CA SER A 399 11.27 9.91 -10.62
C SER A 399 10.23 11.04 -10.55
N SER A 400 10.65 12.23 -10.14
CA SER A 400 9.82 13.43 -10.17
C SER A 400 10.10 14.20 -11.46
N ASN A 401 9.32 13.94 -12.52
CA ASN A 401 9.28 14.82 -13.68
C ASN A 401 8.47 16.08 -13.32
N THR A 402 9.18 17.18 -13.06
CA THR A 402 8.57 18.51 -12.98
C THR A 402 8.47 19.05 -14.41
N TYR A 403 7.27 19.04 -14.98
CA TYR A 403 6.95 19.83 -16.16
C TYR A 403 6.94 21.31 -15.76
N MET A 404 8.00 22.05 -16.11
CA MET A 404 7.94 23.51 -16.18
C MET A 404 7.24 23.90 -17.48
N GLY A 405 6.01 24.40 -17.35
CA GLY A 405 5.31 25.06 -18.45
C GLY A 405 5.84 26.48 -18.63
N ASN A 406 6.53 26.73 -19.73
CA ASN A 406 6.75 28.09 -20.25
C ASN A 406 5.41 28.66 -20.74
N GLN A 407 4.89 29.68 -20.06
CA GLN A 407 3.96 30.63 -20.65
C GLN A 407 4.77 31.86 -21.10
N GLN A 408 5.02 31.96 -22.40
CA GLN A 408 5.31 33.23 -23.06
C GLN A 408 3.98 33.85 -23.48
N ASN A 409 3.77 35.09 -23.03
CA ASN A 409 2.62 35.92 -23.37
C ASN A 409 2.68 36.38 -24.82
N TRP A 410 1.48 36.50 -25.39
CA TRP A 410 1.18 37.20 -26.63
C TRP A 410 1.51 38.70 -26.51
N HIS A 411 2.54 39.15 -27.23
CA HIS A 411 2.50 40.17 -28.29
C HIS A 411 3.91 40.68 -28.63
#